data_AF-X1H4D2-F1
#
_entry.id   AF-X1H4D2-F1
#
_cell.length_a   1.000
_cell.length_b   1.000
_cell.length_c   1.000
_cell.angle_alpha   90.00
_cell.angle_beta   90.00
_cell.angle_gamma   90.00
#
_symmetry.space_group_name_H-M   'P 1'
#
loop_
_entity.id
_entity.type
_entity.pdbx_description
1 polymer ?
#
loop_
_entity_poly.entity_id
_entity_poly.type
_entity_poly.pdbx_seq_one_letter_code
_entity_poly.pdbx_strand_id
1 'polypeptide(L)'
;MELPKLNLHIHSKFSDGRNTISQIVSAALDKGLDYICITDHFTNSWKADVIPNLNSLAKIEMYLDEIDQFQKYLLEEERQMALFKGIEIDLSSTEKFIVNNILPTRFDILLFEYLESIEGIFFIKKIINYWKGKTKNSEDFPLLGLAHFDPSFFVINGMSILIDFLTENNFFFEFNTS
;
A
#
# COMPACT_ATOMS: atom_id res chain seq x y z
N MET A 1 9.89 -24.65 -11.06
CA MET A 1 10.14 -23.21 -11.02
C MET A 1 9.97 -22.80 -9.58
N GLU A 2 11.01 -22.29 -8.91
CA GLU A 2 10.82 -21.71 -7.58
C GLU A 2 10.03 -20.41 -7.74
N LEU A 3 9.06 -20.20 -6.85
CA LEU A 3 8.30 -18.96 -6.80
C LEU A 3 9.15 -17.88 -6.11
N PRO A 4 9.05 -16.60 -6.53
CA PRO A 4 9.76 -15.53 -5.87
C PRO A 4 9.31 -15.37 -4.42
N LYS A 5 10.24 -15.04 -3.53
CA LYS A 5 9.99 -14.74 -2.13
C LYS A 5 9.74 -13.24 -1.99
N LEU A 6 8.57 -12.89 -1.46
CA LEU A 6 8.14 -11.51 -1.37
C LEU A 6 7.53 -11.19 -0.01
N ASN A 7 7.68 -9.93 0.40
CA ASN A 7 6.90 -9.32 1.47
C ASN A 7 6.50 -7.90 1.05
N LEU A 8 5.23 -7.72 0.71
CA LEU A 8 4.71 -6.47 0.15
C LEU A 8 3.96 -5.62 1.18
N HIS A 9 4.00 -5.99 2.46
CA HIS A 9 3.32 -5.28 3.53
C HIS A 9 4.26 -5.13 4.72
N ILE A 10 5.09 -4.08 4.68
CA ILE A 10 6.12 -3.83 5.70
C ILE A 10 6.03 -2.38 6.17
N HIS A 11 5.96 -2.20 7.50
CA HIS A 11 5.97 -0.87 8.11
C HIS A 11 7.35 -0.52 8.64
N SER A 12 7.70 0.75 8.52
CA SER A 12 8.95 1.33 9.01
C SER A 12 8.67 2.33 10.13
N LYS A 13 9.72 3.00 10.62
CA LYS A 13 9.59 4.10 11.59
C LYS A 13 8.86 5.34 11.06
N PHE A 14 8.50 5.39 9.77
CA PHE A 14 7.62 6.43 9.25
C PHE A 14 6.18 6.29 9.77
N SER A 15 5.77 5.06 10.13
CA SER A 15 4.52 4.81 10.85
C SER A 15 4.74 4.02 12.15
N ASP A 16 4.13 2.85 12.30
CA ASP A 16 4.15 2.05 13.52
C ASP A 16 5.21 0.93 13.51
N GLY A 17 6.00 0.84 12.44
CA GLY A 17 7.11 -0.09 12.31
C GLY A 17 8.27 0.22 13.27
N ARG A 18 8.97 -0.84 13.70
CA ARG A 18 10.08 -0.73 14.67
C ARG A 18 11.44 -0.43 14.03
N ASN A 19 11.57 -0.65 12.72
CA ASN A 19 12.83 -0.63 11.99
C ASN A 19 12.89 0.56 11.01
N THR A 20 14.07 1.12 10.78
CA THR A 20 14.28 2.05 9.67
C THR A 20 14.24 1.31 8.33
N ILE A 21 14.08 2.03 7.21
CA ILE A 21 14.09 1.41 5.88
C ILE A 21 15.43 0.69 5.64
N SER A 22 16.56 1.28 6.05
CA SER A 22 17.87 0.64 6.01
C SER A 22 17.91 -0.74 6.69
N GLN A 23 17.35 -0.82 7.92
CA GLN A 23 17.30 -2.06 8.68
C GLN A 23 16.40 -3.10 8.01
N ILE A 24 15.28 -2.67 7.43
CA ILE A 24 14.37 -3.53 6.68
C ILE A 24 15.06 -4.10 5.44
N VAL A 25 15.73 -3.25 4.65
CA VAL A 25 16.45 -3.64 3.44
C VAL A 25 17.56 -4.65 3.77
N SER A 26 18.36 -4.40 4.81
CA SER A 26 19.39 -5.34 5.26
C SER A 26 18.80 -6.69 5.65
N ALA A 27 17.72 -6.71 6.43
CA ALA A 27 17.09 -7.94 6.87
C ALA A 27 16.43 -8.72 5.72
N ALA A 28 15.89 -8.03 4.72
CA ALA A 28 15.30 -8.64 3.54
C ALA A 28 16.36 -9.33 2.65
N LEU A 29 17.51 -8.69 2.47
CA LEU A 29 18.67 -9.28 1.79
C LEU A 29 19.19 -10.52 2.53
N ASP A 30 19.33 -10.45 3.85
CA ASP A 30 19.77 -11.59 4.68
C ASP A 30 18.81 -12.78 4.60
N LYS A 31 17.51 -12.51 4.40
CA LYS A 31 16.46 -13.52 4.23
C LYS A 31 16.34 -14.05 2.79
N GLY A 32 17.06 -13.44 1.84
CA GLY A 32 16.97 -13.76 0.43
C GLY A 32 15.57 -13.55 -0.15
N LEU A 33 14.94 -12.41 0.17
CA LEU A 33 13.72 -11.97 -0.50
C LEU A 33 14.06 -11.38 -1.87
N ASP A 34 13.25 -11.69 -2.87
CA ASP A 34 13.38 -11.15 -4.23
C ASP A 34 12.68 -9.78 -4.34
N TYR A 35 11.61 -9.58 -3.57
CA TYR A 35 10.79 -8.37 -3.62
C TYR A 35 10.33 -7.93 -2.23
N ILE A 36 10.46 -6.65 -1.94
CA ILE A 36 9.87 -6.03 -0.76
C ILE A 36 9.12 -4.74 -1.12
N CYS A 37 8.09 -4.42 -0.35
CA CYS A 37 7.43 -3.12 -0.42
C CYS A 37 7.29 -2.54 0.98
N ILE A 38 7.65 -1.27 1.14
CA ILE A 38 7.35 -0.52 2.35
C ILE A 38 5.97 0.11 2.15
N THR A 39 5.07 -0.04 3.12
CA THR A 39 3.66 0.37 3.03
C THR A 39 3.22 1.05 4.33
N ASP A 40 3.96 2.05 4.77
CA ASP A 40 3.64 2.78 6.00
C ASP A 40 2.23 3.41 5.98
N HIS A 41 1.62 3.52 7.16
CA HIS A 41 0.24 4.01 7.31
C HIS A 41 0.03 5.46 6.85
N PHE A 42 -1.10 5.69 6.20
CA PHE A 42 -1.65 6.99 5.81
C PHE A 42 -3.06 7.16 6.36
N THR A 43 -3.24 8.10 7.29
CA THR A 43 -4.52 8.32 7.94
C THR A 43 -4.71 9.75 8.45
N ASN A 44 -5.95 10.25 8.41
CA ASN A 44 -6.40 11.39 9.22
C ASN A 44 -7.58 11.03 10.15
N SER A 45 -7.76 9.75 10.43
CA SER A 45 -8.77 9.26 11.37
C SER A 45 -8.26 9.37 12.82
N TRP A 46 -8.95 8.70 13.75
CA TRP A 46 -8.53 8.60 15.15
C TRP A 46 -7.14 7.97 15.32
N LYS A 47 -6.70 7.11 14.38
CA LYS A 47 -5.35 6.50 14.40
C LYS A 47 -4.25 7.55 14.28
N ALA A 48 -4.54 8.68 13.64
CA ALA A 48 -3.55 9.73 13.38
C ALA A 48 -2.96 10.33 14.66
N ASP A 49 -3.70 10.27 15.77
CA ASP A 49 -3.28 10.77 17.09
C ASP A 49 -2.62 9.67 17.96
N VAL A 50 -2.60 8.42 17.49
CA VAL A 50 -2.14 7.25 18.27
C VAL A 50 -0.81 6.73 17.76
N ILE A 51 -0.60 6.73 16.44
CA ILE A 51 0.62 6.21 15.80
C ILE A 51 1.26 7.26 14.89
N PRO A 52 2.59 7.24 14.69
CA PRO A 52 3.19 7.95 13.58
C PRO A 52 2.57 7.47 12.26
N ASN A 53 2.51 8.36 11.28
CA ASN A 53 1.90 8.09 9.97
C ASN A 53 2.29 9.19 8.98
N LEU A 54 1.99 8.94 7.70
CA LEU A 54 2.27 9.79 6.55
C LEU A 54 1.20 10.88 6.32
N ASN A 55 0.71 11.56 7.36
CA ASN A 55 -0.39 12.56 7.27
C ASN A 55 -0.07 13.90 6.58
N SER A 56 1.08 14.06 5.91
CA SER A 56 1.39 15.30 5.19
C SER A 56 2.25 15.03 3.96
N LEU A 57 2.11 15.91 2.95
CA LEU A 57 2.93 15.86 1.75
C LEU A 57 4.43 15.83 2.09
N ALA A 58 4.89 16.67 3.02
CA ALA A 58 6.30 16.72 3.39
C ALA A 58 6.82 15.39 3.97
N LYS A 59 6.02 14.69 4.78
CA LYS A 59 6.39 13.36 5.28
C LYS A 59 6.41 12.33 4.16
N ILE A 60 5.43 12.37 3.25
CA ILE A 60 5.37 11.50 2.08
C ILE A 60 6.59 11.72 1.18
N GLU A 61 7.02 12.98 0.96
CA GLU A 61 8.24 13.26 0.19
C GLU A 61 9.47 12.60 0.84
N MET A 62 9.69 12.83 2.14
CA MET A 62 10.82 12.25 2.85
C MET A 62 10.82 10.72 2.80
N TYR A 63 9.63 10.12 2.93
CA TYR A 63 9.43 8.68 2.85
C TYR A 63 9.80 8.12 1.47
N LEU A 64 9.29 8.72 0.39
CA LEU A 64 9.57 8.27 -0.97
C LEU A 64 11.04 8.48 -1.33
N ASP A 65 11.64 9.61 -0.94
CA ASP A 65 13.05 9.90 -1.15
C ASP A 65 13.97 8.87 -0.47
N GLU A 66 13.64 8.46 0.76
CA GLU A 66 14.42 7.43 1.47
C GLU A 66 14.31 6.06 0.78
N ILE A 67 13.12 5.67 0.31
CA ILE A 67 12.95 4.43 -0.46
C ILE A 67 13.73 4.48 -1.77
N ASP A 68 13.66 5.59 -2.51
CA ASP A 68 14.37 5.76 -3.78
C ASP A 68 15.89 5.70 -3.59
N GLN A 69 16.41 6.23 -2.48
CA GLN A 69 17.83 6.10 -2.12
C GLN A 69 18.24 4.64 -1.93
N PHE A 70 17.44 3.84 -1.23
CA PHE A 70 17.75 2.42 -1.02
C PHE A 70 17.54 1.58 -2.28
N GLN A 71 16.54 1.87 -3.10
CA GLN A 71 16.38 1.20 -4.39
C GLN A 71 17.57 1.48 -5.31
N LYS A 72 18.06 2.73 -5.33
CA LYS A 72 19.28 3.09 -6.05
C LYS A 72 20.50 2.33 -5.52
N TYR A 73 20.67 2.25 -4.20
CA TYR A 73 21.73 1.44 -3.57
C TYR A 73 21.69 -0.03 -4.00
N LEU A 74 20.51 -0.65 -4.02
CA LEU A 74 20.36 -2.05 -4.46
C LEU A 74 20.81 -2.26 -5.90
N LEU A 75 20.50 -1.30 -6.79
CA LEU A 75 20.91 -1.33 -8.19
C LEU A 75 22.42 -1.12 -8.35
N GLU A 76 23.01 -0.14 -7.65
CA GLU A 76 24.44 0.18 -7.70
C GLU A 76 25.31 -0.97 -7.16
N GLU A 77 24.81 -1.70 -6.17
CA GLU A 77 25.48 -2.86 -5.56
C GLU A 77 25.10 -4.20 -6.21
N GLU A 78 24.41 -4.18 -7.36
CA GLU A 78 23.96 -5.36 -8.11
C GLU A 78 23.21 -6.41 -7.26
N ARG A 79 22.48 -5.94 -6.24
CA ARG A 79 21.71 -6.81 -5.33
C ARG A 79 20.47 -7.34 -6.05
N GLN A 80 20.27 -8.64 -5.98
CA GLN A 80 19.12 -9.33 -6.57
C GLN A 80 17.87 -9.21 -5.68
N MET A 81 17.41 -7.98 -5.43
CA MET A 81 16.17 -7.68 -4.71
C MET A 81 15.59 -6.36 -5.23
N ALA A 82 14.29 -6.30 -5.47
CA ALA A 82 13.59 -5.05 -5.78
C ALA A 82 12.87 -4.50 -4.55
N LEU A 83 13.02 -3.18 -4.33
CA LEU A 83 12.35 -2.42 -3.28
C LEU A 83 11.31 -1.50 -3.93
N PHE A 84 10.05 -1.72 -3.57
CA PHE A 84 8.90 -0.97 -4.08
C PHE A 84 8.38 0.07 -3.09
N LYS A 85 7.83 1.16 -3.64
CA LYS A 85 7.16 2.23 -2.91
C LYS A 85 5.69 1.91 -2.75
N GLY A 86 5.26 1.68 -1.52
CA GLY A 86 3.87 1.46 -1.19
C GLY A 86 3.37 2.43 -0.12
N ILE A 87 2.06 2.39 0.10
CA ILE A 87 1.40 3.15 1.17
C ILE A 87 0.10 2.42 1.55
N GLU A 88 -0.19 2.39 2.84
CA GLU A 88 -1.41 1.78 3.36
C GLU A 88 -2.42 2.85 3.78
N ILE A 89 -3.57 2.86 3.12
CA ILE A 89 -4.59 3.90 3.24
C ILE A 89 -5.71 3.42 4.18
N ASP A 90 -5.89 4.15 5.27
CA ASP A 90 -7.00 3.96 6.21
C ASP A 90 -8.33 4.40 5.59
N LEU A 91 -9.26 3.45 5.42
CA LEU A 91 -10.60 3.72 4.87
C LEU A 91 -11.48 4.58 5.79
N SER A 92 -11.10 4.76 7.05
CA SER A 92 -11.74 5.72 7.96
C SER A 92 -11.33 7.17 7.68
N SER A 93 -10.33 7.39 6.83
CA SER A 93 -9.90 8.73 6.42
C SER A 93 -10.92 9.37 5.50
N THR A 94 -10.97 10.71 5.49
CA THR A 94 -11.90 11.41 4.60
C THR A 94 -11.43 11.35 3.15
N GLU A 95 -12.38 11.20 2.21
CA GLU A 95 -12.08 11.19 0.76
C GLU A 95 -11.22 12.39 0.35
N LYS A 96 -11.61 13.60 0.80
CA LYS A 96 -10.89 14.85 0.51
C LYS A 96 -9.45 14.80 0.98
N PHE A 97 -9.17 14.18 2.12
CA PHE A 97 -7.81 14.05 2.63
C PHE A 97 -6.99 13.10 1.76
N ILE A 98 -7.53 11.94 1.41
CA ILE A 98 -6.88 10.94 0.55
C ILE A 98 -6.54 11.54 -0.81
N VAL A 99 -7.53 12.10 -1.52
CA VAL A 99 -7.33 12.55 -2.91
C VAL A 99 -6.44 13.79 -3.05
N ASN A 100 -6.28 14.57 -1.98
CA ASN A 100 -5.44 15.78 -1.99
C ASN A 100 -3.97 15.51 -1.62
N ASN A 101 -3.68 14.40 -0.93
CA ASN A 101 -2.33 14.11 -0.45
C ASN A 101 -1.68 12.92 -1.17
N ILE A 102 -2.47 12.02 -1.74
CA ILE A 102 -1.96 10.87 -2.49
C ILE A 102 -2.00 11.15 -3.99
N LEU A 103 -0.82 11.10 -4.61
CA LEU A 103 -0.66 11.01 -6.06
C LEU A 103 -0.30 9.57 -6.43
N PRO A 104 -1.24 8.76 -6.94
CA PRO A 104 -1.03 7.32 -7.14
C PRO A 104 0.18 6.96 -8.00
N THR A 105 0.49 7.77 -9.01
CA THR A 105 1.59 7.52 -9.95
C THR A 105 2.99 7.62 -9.32
N ARG A 106 3.08 7.96 -8.03
CA ARG A 106 4.34 7.98 -7.27
C ARG A 106 4.62 6.70 -6.48
N PHE A 107 3.62 5.82 -6.42
CA PHE A 107 3.68 4.55 -5.72
C PHE A 107 3.62 3.42 -6.74
N ASP A 108 4.19 2.29 -6.37
CA ASP A 108 4.07 1.03 -7.09
C ASP A 108 2.83 0.25 -6.60
N ILE A 109 2.51 0.36 -5.31
CA ILE A 109 1.42 -0.35 -4.63
C ILE A 109 0.62 0.61 -3.73
N LEU A 110 -0.71 0.55 -3.81
CA LEU A 110 -1.61 1.14 -2.82
C LEU A 110 -2.34 0.02 -2.09
N LEU A 111 -2.21 -0.03 -0.76
CA LEU A 111 -3.00 -0.93 0.08
C LEU A 111 -4.17 -0.16 0.70
N PHE A 112 -5.34 -0.77 0.77
CA PHE A 112 -6.47 -0.27 1.54
C PHE A 112 -6.73 -1.21 2.72
N GLU A 113 -6.70 -0.67 3.93
CA GLU A 113 -6.91 -1.46 5.15
C GLU A 113 -8.39 -1.49 5.58
N TYR A 114 -8.80 -2.61 6.20
CA TYR A 114 -10.12 -2.77 6.83
C TYR A 114 -11.31 -2.57 5.87
N LEU A 115 -11.27 -3.18 4.68
CA LEU A 115 -12.44 -3.25 3.81
C LEU A 115 -13.46 -4.24 4.38
N GLU A 116 -14.46 -3.73 5.10
CA GLU A 116 -15.43 -4.53 5.85
C GLU A 116 -16.90 -4.25 5.44
N SER A 117 -17.15 -3.43 4.43
CA SER A 117 -18.52 -3.06 4.02
C SER A 117 -18.67 -2.77 2.53
N ILE A 118 -19.92 -2.85 2.04
CA ILE A 118 -20.28 -2.47 0.66
C ILE A 118 -20.06 -0.96 0.46
N GLU A 119 -20.34 -0.15 1.48
CA GLU A 119 -20.06 1.28 1.48
C GLU A 119 -18.56 1.55 1.30
N GLY A 120 -17.70 0.76 1.97
CA GLY A 120 -16.25 0.79 1.77
C GLY A 120 -15.84 0.49 0.33
N ILE A 121 -16.47 -0.49 -0.32
CA ILE A 121 -16.24 -0.78 -1.75
C ILE A 121 -16.55 0.45 -2.59
N PHE A 122 -17.73 1.07 -2.40
CA PHE A 122 -18.11 2.25 -3.17
C PHE A 122 -17.20 3.45 -2.89
N PHE A 123 -16.74 3.61 -1.66
CA PHE A 123 -15.78 4.63 -1.27
C PHE A 123 -14.45 4.46 -2.03
N ILE A 124 -13.88 3.26 -2.05
CA ILE A 124 -12.65 2.97 -2.80
C ILE A 124 -12.87 3.18 -4.31
N LYS A 125 -13.98 2.68 -4.87
CA LYS A 125 -14.32 2.91 -6.30
C LYS A 125 -14.36 4.40 -6.63
N LYS A 126 -14.94 5.23 -5.76
CA LYS A 126 -15.01 6.68 -5.94
C LYS A 126 -13.62 7.32 -5.99
N ILE A 127 -12.74 6.95 -5.07
CA ILE A 127 -11.35 7.44 -5.01
C ILE A 127 -10.57 7.02 -6.27
N ILE A 128 -10.63 5.74 -6.64
CA ILE A 128 -9.95 5.21 -7.83
C ILE A 128 -10.44 5.95 -9.09
N ASN A 129 -11.75 6.13 -9.25
CA ASN A 129 -12.32 6.83 -10.39
C ASN A 129 -11.88 8.31 -10.43
N TYR A 130 -11.80 8.97 -9.28
CA TYR A 130 -11.26 10.32 -9.19
C TYR A 130 -9.82 10.38 -9.70
N TRP A 131 -8.95 9.46 -9.25
CA TRP A 131 -7.56 9.41 -9.68
C TRP A 131 -7.41 9.05 -11.16
N LYS A 132 -8.09 8.01 -11.64
CA LYS A 132 -8.08 7.61 -13.06
C LYS A 132 -8.55 8.75 -13.97
N GLY A 133 -9.53 9.56 -13.54
CA GLY A 133 -9.97 10.75 -14.29
C GLY A 133 -8.94 11.90 -14.34
N LYS A 134 -7.88 11.84 -13.54
CA LYS A 134 -6.77 12.81 -13.51
C LYS A 134 -5.49 12.27 -14.16
N THR A 135 -5.36 10.95 -14.30
CA THR A 135 -4.19 10.32 -14.93
C THR A 135 -4.33 10.34 -16.46
N LYS A 136 -3.28 10.76 -17.17
CA LYS A 136 -3.27 10.81 -18.64
C LYS A 136 -3.07 9.45 -19.30
N ASN A 137 -2.34 8.56 -18.64
CA ASN A 137 -1.98 7.23 -19.12
C ASN A 137 -2.43 6.18 -18.10
N SER A 138 -3.26 5.22 -18.52
CA SER A 138 -3.79 4.18 -17.63
C SER A 138 -2.73 3.16 -17.22
N GLU A 139 -1.63 3.04 -17.97
CA GLU A 139 -0.55 2.08 -17.67
C GLU A 139 0.31 2.52 -16.47
N ASP A 140 0.27 3.79 -16.07
CA ASP A 140 1.06 4.34 -14.95
C ASP A 140 0.33 4.24 -13.59
N PHE A 141 -0.68 3.38 -13.47
CA PHE A 141 -1.47 3.24 -12.24
C PHE A 141 -0.91 2.14 -11.33
N PRO A 142 -0.75 2.39 -10.01
CA PRO A 142 -0.19 1.40 -9.09
C PRO A 142 -1.04 0.15 -8.99
N LEU A 143 -0.41 -0.95 -8.57
CA LEU A 143 -1.13 -2.14 -8.13
C LEU A 143 -1.99 -1.79 -6.91
N LEU A 144 -3.18 -2.37 -6.86
CA LEU A 144 -4.13 -2.17 -5.78
C LEU A 144 -4.22 -3.42 -4.93
N GLY A 145 -4.09 -3.24 -3.62
CA GLY A 145 -4.15 -4.33 -2.65
C GLY A 145 -5.15 -4.06 -1.52
N LEU A 146 -5.65 -5.12 -0.91
CA LEU A 146 -6.33 -5.04 0.38
C LEU A 146 -5.42 -5.60 1.47
N ALA A 147 -5.26 -4.79 2.52
CA ALA A 147 -4.54 -5.15 3.71
C ALA A 147 -5.52 -5.56 4.82
N HIS A 148 -5.11 -6.48 5.68
CA HIS A 148 -5.93 -6.92 6.82
C HIS A 148 -7.33 -7.42 6.39
N PHE A 149 -7.42 -8.04 5.21
CA PHE A 149 -8.70 -8.33 4.57
C PHE A 149 -9.37 -9.60 5.12
N ASP A 150 -10.59 -9.45 5.62
CA ASP A 150 -11.47 -10.56 5.99
C ASP A 150 -12.73 -10.56 5.10
N PRO A 151 -12.90 -11.52 4.17
CA PRO A 151 -14.10 -11.59 3.34
C PRO A 151 -15.36 -12.00 4.12
N SER A 152 -15.25 -12.42 5.39
CA SER A 152 -16.40 -12.84 6.22
C SER A 152 -17.44 -11.74 6.39
N PHE A 153 -17.02 -10.46 6.36
CA PHE A 153 -17.89 -9.30 6.42
C PHE A 153 -18.88 -9.20 5.24
N PHE A 154 -18.63 -9.90 4.13
CA PHE A 154 -19.45 -9.86 2.91
C PHE A 154 -20.32 -11.10 2.70
N VAL A 155 -20.31 -12.07 3.63
CA VAL A 155 -21.00 -13.36 3.48
C VAL A 155 -22.51 -13.19 3.28
N ILE A 156 -23.12 -12.17 3.92
CA ILE A 156 -24.55 -11.89 3.78
C ILE A 156 -24.77 -10.87 2.66
N ASN A 157 -25.14 -11.37 1.48
CA ASN A 157 -25.53 -10.58 0.30
C ASN A 157 -24.46 -9.61 -0.26
N GLY A 158 -23.20 -9.69 0.17
CA GLY A 158 -22.12 -8.81 -0.31
C GLY A 158 -21.08 -9.50 -1.20
N MET A 159 -21.02 -10.83 -1.19
CA MET A 159 -19.93 -11.59 -1.81
C MET A 159 -19.80 -11.37 -3.33
N SER A 160 -20.91 -11.31 -4.06
CA SER A 160 -20.86 -11.05 -5.51
C SER A 160 -20.31 -9.66 -5.81
N ILE A 161 -20.75 -8.65 -5.04
CA ILE A 161 -20.30 -7.26 -5.20
C ILE A 161 -18.81 -7.15 -4.89
N LEU A 162 -18.34 -7.85 -3.86
CA LEU A 162 -16.93 -7.94 -3.51
C LEU A 162 -16.11 -8.58 -4.64
N ILE A 163 -16.52 -9.74 -5.16
CA ILE A 163 -15.81 -10.44 -6.25
C ILE A 163 -15.73 -9.57 -7.50
N ASP A 164 -16.85 -8.92 -7.88
CA ASP A 164 -16.90 -8.01 -9.03
C ASP A 164 -15.92 -6.84 -8.82
N PHE A 165 -15.94 -6.21 -7.65
CA PHE A 165 -15.04 -5.11 -7.32
C PHE A 165 -13.56 -5.50 -7.41
N LEU A 166 -13.19 -6.64 -6.81
CA LEU A 166 -11.81 -7.14 -6.81
C LEU A 166 -11.33 -7.43 -8.24
N THR A 167 -12.19 -8.05 -9.06
CA THR A 167 -11.86 -8.44 -10.43
C THR A 167 -11.78 -7.23 -11.37
N GLU A 168 -12.72 -6.28 -11.26
CA GLU A 168 -12.77 -5.07 -12.11
C GLU A 168 -11.50 -4.20 -12.00
N ASN A 169 -10.84 -4.22 -10.84
CA ASN A 169 -9.71 -3.36 -10.54
C ASN A 169 -8.40 -4.14 -10.30
N ASN A 170 -8.40 -5.46 -10.56
CA ASN A 170 -7.26 -6.36 -10.35
C ASN A 170 -6.65 -6.25 -8.95
N PHE A 171 -7.50 -6.22 -7.92
CA PHE A 171 -7.01 -6.20 -6.54
C PHE A 171 -6.30 -7.50 -6.20
N PHE A 172 -5.12 -7.38 -5.61
CA PHE A 172 -4.55 -8.45 -4.82
C PHE A 172 -4.94 -8.30 -3.35
N PHE A 173 -4.79 -9.35 -2.57
CA PHE A 173 -4.88 -9.26 -1.12
C PHE A 173 -4.01 -10.36 -0.51
N GLU A 174 -3.58 -10.10 0.70
CA GLU A 174 -2.72 -10.99 1.46
C GLU A 174 -3.57 -12.04 2.19
N PHE A 175 -3.16 -13.31 2.06
CA PHE A 175 -3.61 -14.36 2.96
C PHE A 175 -2.65 -14.43 4.16
N ASN A 176 -2.90 -13.59 5.17
CA ASN A 176 -2.16 -13.67 6.41
C ASN A 176 -2.59 -14.93 7.18
N THR A 177 -1.63 -15.81 7.47
CA THR A 177 -1.89 -17.06 8.20
C THR A 177 -1.83 -16.91 9.72
N SER A 178 -1.44 -15.72 10.20
CA SER A 178 -1.43 -15.30 11.61
C SER A 178 -0.85 -13.91 11.76
#